data_AF-A0A026WQY5-F1
#
_entry.id   AF-A0A026WQY5-F1
#
_cell.length_a   1.000
_cell.length_b   1.000
_cell.length_c   1.000
_cell.angle_alpha   90.00
_cell.angle_beta   90.00
_cell.angle_gamma   90.00
#
_symmetry.space_group_name_H-M   'P 1'
#
loop_
_entity.id
_entity.type
_entity.pdbx_description
1 polymer ?
#
loop_
_entity_poly.entity_id
_entity_poly.type
_entity_poly.pdbx_seq_one_letter_code
_entity_poly.pdbx_strand_id
1 'polypeptide(L)'
;MVFFCCDIPSRTCIAEAGNFYESFNSCVWRLAPKYLYCGIRTVEIAAYIAAGLFNEGYFAVLKIMDTLELKIGTHCKEYADSYDATRIRQQERQSLSSSKEARTARKELNLQQQQLYEDAEGLLYGPGIAD
;
A
#
# COMPACT_ATOMS: atom_id res chain seq x y z
N MET A 1 15.25 -12.74 17.12
CA MET A 1 14.45 -12.26 15.98
C MET A 1 13.70 -11.02 16.42
N VAL A 2 14.41 -9.88 16.54
CA VAL A 2 13.79 -8.65 17.01
C VAL A 2 13.11 -8.01 15.81
N PHE A 3 11.79 -8.01 15.81
CA PHE A 3 10.99 -7.14 14.94
C PHE A 3 11.24 -5.70 15.39
N PHE A 4 12.30 -5.07 14.88
CA PHE A 4 12.50 -3.63 15.02
C PHE A 4 11.53 -2.91 14.10
N CYS A 5 10.27 -2.83 14.54
CA CYS A 5 9.49 -1.64 14.32
C CYS A 5 10.11 -0.56 15.22
N CYS A 6 10.47 0.59 14.65
CA CYS A 6 11.06 1.78 15.30
C CYS A 6 12.59 1.84 15.29
N ASP A 7 13.16 2.51 14.27
CA ASP A 7 14.32 3.41 14.46
C ASP A 7 14.53 4.37 13.27
N ILE A 8 13.45 4.82 12.61
CA ILE A 8 13.49 5.97 11.68
C ILE A 8 12.36 6.94 12.07
N PRO A 9 12.68 8.19 12.48
CA PRO A 9 11.78 9.03 13.26
C PRO A 9 10.72 9.80 12.44
N SER A 10 10.27 9.34 11.27
CA SER A 10 9.36 10.19 10.48
C SER A 10 8.24 9.55 9.66
N ARG A 11 8.12 8.23 9.52
CA ARG A 11 6.99 7.65 8.76
C ARG A 11 6.45 6.39 9.39
N THR A 12 5.57 6.64 10.35
CA THR A 12 4.61 5.69 10.88
C THR A 12 3.82 5.03 9.75
N CYS A 13 4.03 3.74 9.54
CA CYS A 13 3.00 2.83 9.06
C CYS A 13 1.88 2.77 10.12
N ILE A 14 1.14 3.87 10.31
CA ILE A 14 -0.07 3.92 11.13
C ILE A 14 -1.21 4.31 10.19
N ALA A 15 -1.70 3.32 9.46
CA ALA A 15 -3.11 3.25 9.11
C ALA A 15 -3.59 1.90 9.63
N GLU A 16 -4.01 1.93 10.90
CA GLU A 16 -4.69 0.86 11.64
C GLU A 16 -3.84 -0.40 11.90
N ALA A 17 -3.65 -0.74 13.18
CA ALA A 17 -2.93 -1.91 13.68
C ALA A 17 -3.62 -3.26 13.34
N GLY A 18 -4.29 -3.35 12.18
CA GLY A 18 -5.14 -4.45 11.79
C GLY A 18 -4.54 -5.43 10.77
N ASN A 19 -3.55 -5.07 9.95
CA ASN A 19 -3.07 -6.03 8.93
C ASN A 19 -1.62 -5.90 8.43
N PHE A 20 -0.66 -5.75 9.35
CA PHE A 20 0.77 -5.91 9.01
C PHE A 20 1.08 -7.26 8.38
N TYR A 21 0.38 -8.32 8.84
CA TYR A 21 0.53 -9.65 8.29
C TYR A 21 0.05 -9.75 6.84
N GLU A 22 -1.04 -9.07 6.46
CA GLU A 22 -1.51 -9.08 5.07
C GLU A 22 -0.55 -8.36 4.12
N SER A 23 -0.02 -7.19 4.52
CA SER A 23 0.94 -6.46 3.70
C SER A 23 2.27 -7.21 3.56
N PHE A 24 2.78 -7.82 4.64
CA PHE A 24 3.95 -8.70 4.57
C PHE A 24 3.69 -9.95 3.72
N ASN A 25 2.57 -10.63 3.93
CA ASN A 25 2.19 -11.81 3.16
C ASN A 25 2.07 -11.47 1.67
N SER A 26 1.54 -10.30 1.32
CA SER A 26 1.48 -9.83 -0.07
C SER A 26 2.88 -9.75 -0.70
N CYS A 27 3.89 -9.26 0.03
CA CYS A 27 5.28 -9.26 -0.43
C CYS A 27 5.82 -10.69 -0.63
N VAL A 28 5.54 -11.61 0.30
CA VAL A 28 5.96 -13.02 0.17
C VAL A 28 5.32 -13.67 -1.05
N TRP A 29 4.00 -13.54 -1.22
CA TRP A 29 3.27 -14.16 -2.34
C TRP A 29 3.57 -13.52 -3.70
N ARG A 30 4.12 -12.30 -3.73
CA ARG A 30 4.63 -11.69 -4.95
C ARG A 30 5.90 -12.40 -5.44
N LEU A 31 6.73 -12.89 -4.53
CA LEU A 31 7.97 -13.61 -4.83
C LEU A 31 7.74 -15.11 -5.03
N ALA A 32 6.85 -15.71 -4.24
CA ALA A 32 6.47 -17.12 -4.32
C ALA A 32 4.95 -17.23 -4.50
N PRO A 33 4.42 -17.19 -5.73
CA PRO A 33 2.98 -17.17 -5.96
C PRO A 33 2.28 -18.44 -5.49
N LYS A 34 1.15 -18.28 -4.78
CA LYS A 34 0.37 -19.40 -4.21
C LYS A 34 -0.13 -20.42 -5.23
N TYR A 35 -0.38 -19.97 -6.47
CA TYR A 35 -0.90 -20.82 -7.53
C TYR A 35 0.19 -21.66 -8.21
N LEU A 36 1.47 -21.40 -7.90
CA LEU A 36 2.60 -22.19 -8.37
C LEU A 36 3.10 -23.08 -7.24
N TYR A 37 3.56 -24.27 -7.60
CA TYR A 37 4.26 -25.11 -6.64
C TYR A 37 5.65 -24.53 -6.38
N CYS A 38 5.85 -24.00 -5.17
CA CYS A 38 7.15 -23.56 -4.68
C CYS A 38 7.63 -24.55 -3.61
N GLY A 39 8.89 -24.99 -3.72
CA GLY A 39 9.51 -25.79 -2.67
C GLY A 39 9.70 -24.98 -1.39
N ILE A 40 9.78 -25.66 -0.24
CA ILE A 40 9.93 -24.99 1.08
C ILE A 40 11.12 -24.01 1.11
N ARG A 41 12.26 -24.40 0.53
CA ARG A 41 13.46 -23.55 0.41
C ARG A 41 13.20 -22.26 -0.37
N THR A 42 12.38 -22.32 -1.42
CA THR A 42 12.03 -21.14 -2.22
C THR A 42 11.17 -20.18 -1.42
N VAL A 43 10.21 -20.70 -0.65
CA VAL A 43 9.34 -19.90 0.21
C VAL A 43 10.14 -19.27 1.35
N GLU A 44 11.10 -19.97 1.93
CA GLU A 44 12.02 -19.44 2.95
C GLU A 44 12.85 -18.27 2.40
N ILE A 45 13.47 -18.43 1.24
CA ILE A 45 14.24 -17.36 0.59
C ILE A 45 13.33 -16.17 0.28
N ALA A 46 12.13 -16.42 -0.25
CA ALA A 46 11.14 -15.38 -0.51
C ALA A 46 10.76 -14.61 0.77
N ALA A 47 10.62 -15.30 1.90
CA ALA A 47 10.33 -14.67 3.19
C ALA A 47 11.46 -13.75 3.68
N TYR A 48 12.72 -14.16 3.52
CA TYR A 48 13.88 -13.32 3.87
C TYR A 48 13.97 -12.06 3.00
N ILE A 49 13.78 -12.20 1.68
CA ILE A 49 13.78 -11.07 0.76
C ILE A 49 12.59 -10.13 1.06
N ALA A 50 11.41 -10.69 1.32
CA ALA A 50 10.22 -9.92 1.68
C ALA A 50 10.42 -9.13 2.99
N ALA A 51 11.10 -9.69 3.98
CA ALA A 51 11.44 -8.97 5.22
C ALA A 51 12.36 -7.77 4.95
N GLY A 52 13.37 -7.94 4.09
CA GLY A 52 14.24 -6.84 3.65
C GLY A 52 13.46 -5.74 2.92
N LEU A 53 12.63 -6.12 1.95
CA LEU A 53 11.79 -5.20 1.18
C LEU A 53 10.79 -4.43 2.05
N PHE A 54 10.23 -5.09 3.07
CA PHE A 54 9.25 -4.47 3.97
C PHE A 54 9.89 -3.42 4.87
N ASN A 55 11.07 -3.73 5.44
CA ASN A 55 11.75 -2.88 6.41
C ASN A 55 12.60 -1.77 5.75
N GLU A 56 13.44 -2.14 4.79
CA GLU A 56 14.45 -1.25 4.19
C GLU A 56 14.14 -0.85 2.75
N GLY A 57 13.14 -1.46 2.10
CA GLY A 57 12.84 -1.23 0.69
C GLY A 57 13.82 -1.93 -0.26
N TYR A 58 14.04 -1.36 -1.44
CA TYR A 58 14.94 -1.91 -2.45
C TYR A 58 16.43 -1.84 -2.06
N PHE A 59 16.76 -1.06 -1.03
CA PHE A 59 18.10 -1.08 -0.45
C PHE A 59 18.53 -2.48 0.04
N ALA A 60 17.60 -3.27 0.59
CA ALA A 60 17.88 -4.65 0.98
C ALA A 60 18.26 -5.52 -0.23
N VAL A 61 17.64 -5.29 -1.39
CA VAL A 61 17.95 -6.02 -2.62
C VAL A 61 19.35 -5.65 -3.12
N LEU A 62 19.72 -4.38 -3.06
CA LEU A 62 21.08 -3.94 -3.40
C LEU A 62 22.13 -4.60 -2.49
N LYS A 63 21.87 -4.70 -1.18
CA LYS A 63 22.76 -5.43 -0.25
C LYS A 63 22.88 -6.92 -0.60
N ILE A 64 21.78 -7.57 -0.98
CA ILE A 64 21.79 -8.98 -1.41
C ILE A 64 22.63 -9.13 -2.68
N MET A 65 22.48 -8.23 -3.64
CA MET A 65 23.27 -8.24 -4.88
C MET A 65 24.77 -8.08 -4.59
N ASP A 66 25.13 -7.16 -3.69
CA ASP A 66 26.52 -6.95 -3.26
C ASP A 66 27.10 -8.20 -2.56
N THR A 67 26.30 -8.84 -1.69
CA THR A 67 26.68 -10.08 -0.99
C THR A 67 26.88 -11.25 -1.95
N LEU A 68 26.15 -11.26 -3.07
CA LEU A 68 26.29 -12.24 -4.15
C LEU A 68 27.39 -11.86 -5.15
N GLU A 69 28.20 -10.84 -4.84
CA GLU A 69 29.30 -10.32 -5.68
C GLU A 69 28.83 -9.84 -7.07
N LEU A 70 27.57 -9.42 -7.18
CA LEU A 70 27.02 -8.85 -8.40
C LEU A 70 27.43 -7.38 -8.52
N LYS A 71 27.95 -6.99 -9.68
CA LYS A 71 28.30 -5.59 -9.95
C LYS A 71 27.05 -4.72 -10.02
N ILE A 72 26.92 -3.82 -9.05
CA ILE A 72 25.83 -2.84 -9.01
C ILE A 72 26.18 -1.69 -9.96
N GLY A 73 25.46 -1.60 -11.08
CA GLY A 73 25.58 -0.47 -12.01
C GLY A 73 24.79 0.76 -11.53
N THR A 74 25.14 1.94 -12.05
CA THR A 74 24.47 3.21 -11.72
C THR A 74 22.96 3.14 -11.94
N HIS A 75 22.51 2.56 -13.05
CA HIS A 75 21.08 2.39 -13.34
C HIS A 75 20.34 1.48 -12.35
N CYS A 76 21.02 0.49 -11.76
CA CYS A 76 20.40 -0.37 -10.74
C CYS A 76 20.08 0.43 -9.48
N LYS A 77 21.01 1.31 -9.08
CA LYS A 77 20.83 2.20 -7.94
C LYS A 77 19.72 3.23 -8.21
N GLU A 78 19.78 3.89 -9.37
CA GLU A 78 18.75 4.86 -9.78
C GLU A 78 17.35 4.24 -9.82
N TYR A 79 17.24 3.02 -10.34
CA TYR A 79 15.99 2.27 -10.34
C TYR A 79 15.50 2.00 -8.91
N ALA A 80 16.35 1.48 -8.03
CA ALA A 80 16.01 1.21 -6.63
C ALA A 80 15.49 2.49 -5.92
N ASP A 81 16.23 3.60 -6.05
CA ASP A 81 15.88 4.89 -5.44
C ASP A 81 14.54 5.42 -5.97
N SER A 82 14.33 5.37 -7.29
CA SER A 82 13.09 5.85 -7.93
C SER A 82 11.87 4.98 -7.57
N TYR A 83 12.06 3.67 -7.45
CA TYR A 83 11.02 2.74 -7.06
C TYR A 83 10.60 2.96 -5.61
N ASP A 84 11.56 3.08 -4.69
CA ASP A 84 11.28 3.35 -3.28
C ASP A 84 10.63 4.72 -3.09
N ALA A 85 11.06 5.76 -3.82
CA ALA A 85 10.40 7.06 -3.80
C ALA A 85 8.94 6.97 -4.27
N THR A 86 8.67 6.16 -5.30
CA THR A 86 7.29 5.94 -5.81
C THR A 86 6.44 5.18 -4.80
N ARG A 87 6.99 4.11 -4.20
CA ARG A 87 6.33 3.32 -3.15
C ARG A 87 5.91 4.21 -1.98
N ILE A 88 6.83 5.03 -1.50
CA ILE A 88 6.61 5.97 -0.42
C ILE A 88 5.51 6.99 -0.76
N ARG A 89 5.54 7.59 -1.96
CA ARG A 89 4.49 8.51 -2.42
C ARG A 89 3.11 7.84 -2.49
N GLN A 90 3.04 6.58 -2.93
CA GLN A 90 1.79 5.83 -2.95
C GLN A 90 1.25 5.58 -1.54
N GLN A 91 2.13 5.21 -0.61
CA GLN A 91 1.75 5.02 0.79
C GLN A 91 1.23 6.32 1.43
N GLU A 92 1.88 7.46 1.16
CA GLU A 92 1.38 8.77 1.62
C GLU A 92 0.00 9.11 1.04
N ARG A 93 -0.22 8.86 -0.25
CA ARG A 93 -1.54 9.07 -0.87
C ARG A 93 -2.60 8.20 -0.22
N GLN A 94 -2.28 6.93 0.02
CA GLN A 94 -3.20 5.99 0.67
C GLN A 94 -3.50 6.43 2.10
N SER A 95 -2.49 6.80 2.88
CA SER A 95 -2.67 7.25 4.27
C SER A 95 -3.54 8.50 4.34
N LEU A 96 -3.28 9.50 3.49
CA LEU A 96 -4.10 10.71 3.37
C LEU A 96 -5.55 10.38 3.00
N SER A 97 -5.75 9.49 2.01
CA SER A 97 -7.08 9.09 1.57
C SER A 97 -7.85 8.28 2.63
N SER A 98 -7.13 7.52 3.46
CA SER A 98 -7.68 6.69 4.54
C SER A 98 -7.90 7.46 5.83
N SER A 99 -7.44 8.72 5.89
CA SER A 99 -7.62 9.58 7.06
C SER A 99 -9.09 9.76 7.39
N LYS A 100 -9.38 9.93 8.69
CA LYS A 100 -10.76 10.16 9.17
C LYS A 100 -11.38 11.37 8.47
N GLU A 101 -10.63 12.45 8.32
CA GLU A 101 -11.06 13.67 7.63
C GLU A 101 -11.45 13.39 6.17
N ALA A 102 -10.63 12.65 5.42
CA ALA A 102 -10.95 12.27 4.05
C ALA A 102 -12.15 11.31 3.97
N ARG A 103 -12.39 10.47 4.98
CA ARG A 103 -13.59 9.63 5.08
C ARG A 103 -14.84 10.48 5.36
N THR A 104 -14.75 11.46 6.26
CA THR A 104 -15.87 12.35 6.61
C THR A 104 -16.24 13.25 5.44
N ALA A 105 -15.26 13.89 4.79
CA ALA A 105 -15.49 14.74 3.62
C ALA A 105 -16.17 13.99 2.46
N ARG A 106 -15.83 12.71 2.24
CA ARG A 106 -16.54 11.88 1.24
C ARG A 106 -17.99 11.59 1.62
N LYS A 107 -18.27 11.35 2.91
CA LYS A 107 -19.64 11.18 3.38
C LYS A 107 -20.47 12.44 3.19
N GLU A 108 -19.89 13.60 3.50
CA GLU A 108 -20.54 14.89 3.31
C GLU A 108 -20.81 15.17 1.83
N LEU A 109 -19.85 14.91 0.94
CA LEU A 109 -20.04 15.06 -0.50
C LEU A 109 -21.16 14.16 -1.03
N ASN A 110 -21.19 12.89 -0.61
CA ASN A 110 -22.25 11.96 -1.00
C ASN A 110 -23.62 12.39 -0.48
N LEU A 111 -23.69 12.93 0.75
CA LEU A 111 -24.94 13.46 1.31
C LEU A 111 -25.43 14.67 0.51
N GLN A 112 -24.54 15.60 0.16
CA GLN A 112 -24.88 16.76 -0.68
C GLN A 112 -25.36 16.31 -2.07
N GLN A 113 -24.69 15.33 -2.68
CA GLN A 113 -25.11 14.80 -3.97
C GLN A 113 -26.49 14.11 -3.87
N GLN A 114 -26.75 13.37 -2.79
CA GLN A 114 -28.04 12.75 -2.55
C GLN A 114 -29.15 13.78 -2.36
N GLN A 115 -28.91 14.85 -1.59
CA GLN A 115 -29.86 15.96 -1.43
C GLN A 115 -30.22 16.60 -2.77
N LEU A 116 -29.24 16.81 -3.66
CA LEU A 116 -29.49 17.34 -5.00
C LEU A 116 -30.36 16.41 -5.85
N TYR A 117 -30.21 15.09 -5.72
CA TYR A 117 -31.08 14.13 -6.40
C TYR A 117 -32.50 14.14 -5.81
N GLU A 118 -32.63 14.17 -4.48
CA GLU A 118 -33.92 14.25 -3.80
C GLU A 118 -34.69 15.55 -4.16
N ASP A 119 -33.99 16.69 -4.23
CA ASP A 119 -34.57 17.97 -4.67
C ASP A 119 -35.02 17.92 -6.14
N ALA A 120 -34.21 17.30 -7.03
CA ALA A 120 -34.54 17.16 -8.44
C ALA A 120 -35.71 16.19 -8.68
N GLU A 121 -35.78 15.07 -7.95
CA GLU A 121 -36.88 14.10 -8.01
C GLU A 121 -38.16 14.65 -7.37
N GLY A 122 -38.05 15.40 -6.28
CA GLY A 122 -39.17 16.09 -5.64
C GLY A 122 -39.83 17.15 -6.52
N LEU A 123 -39.06 17.81 -7.41
CA LEU A 123 -39.59 18.69 -8.45
C LEU A 123 -40.33 17.91 -9.56
N LEU A 124 -39.92 16.68 -9.87
CA LEU A 124 -40.51 15.85 -10.93
C LEU A 124 -41.79 15.11 -10.48
N TYR A 125 -41.90 14.77 -9.20
CA TYR A 125 -43.02 14.04 -8.58
C TYR A 125 -43.80 14.87 -7.55
N GLY A 126 -43.94 16.17 -7.78
CA GLY A 126 -44.77 17.03 -6.92
C GLY A 126 -46.23 16.55 -6.83
N PRO A 127 -46.92 16.73 -5.69
CA PRO A 127 -48.31 16.32 -5.54
C PRO A 127 -49.18 17.10 -6.54
N GLY A 128 -49.68 16.40 -7.56
CA GLY A 128 -50.58 16.96 -8.59
C GLY A 128 -50.14 16.84 -10.05
N ILE A 129 -49.09 16.09 -10.40
CA ILE A 129 -48.64 15.89 -11.81
C ILE A 129 -49.05 14.51 -12.39
N ALA A 130 -49.95 13.79 -11.72
CA ALA A 130 -50.61 12.60 -12.28
C ALA A 130 -52.11 12.90 -12.42
N ASP A 131 -52.50 13.19 -13.68
CA ASP A 131 -53.85 13.34 -14.30
C ASP A 131 -55.03 13.81 -13.41
#